data_AF-A0A4Q2A7F9-F1
#
_entry.id   AF-A0A4Q2A7F9-F1
#
_cell.length_a   1.000
_cell.length_b   1.000
_cell.length_c   1.000
_cell.angle_alpha   90.00
_cell.angle_beta   90.00
_cell.angle_gamma   90.00
#
_symmetry.space_group_name_H-M   'P 1'
#
loop_
_entity.id
_entity.type
_entity.pdbx_description
1 polymer ?
#
loop_
_entity_poly.entity_id
_entity_poly.type
_entity_poly.pdbx_seq_one_letter_code
_entity_poly.pdbx_strand_id
1 'polypeptide(L)'
;MPLIIAGRLSHLPLELRDGLGAFRYDVFVRRLGWPLPDVKENETIEWDHFDGENTIQVVELTSEGQICGCARLMPTTAPYLLRELLPQSSNLDFPSSPTVWELSRFAGSGMQLFPYVMAVAASLGATRIIGAVTHSIARLYRRFGLDLQYVGPHSETATSPFVVCAIDLTPAAFAKLGSDLDSLRSSITWHRPFTPNVRGSVAETVPRAARCTADVQ
;
A
#
# COMPACT_ATOMS: atom_id res chain seq x y z
N MET A 1 -21.08 -4.88 -8.24
CA MET A 1 -20.02 -4.90 -7.21
C MET A 1 -18.85 -4.10 -7.76
N PRO A 2 -18.18 -3.28 -6.95
CA PRO A 2 -16.94 -2.63 -7.37
C PRO A 2 -15.89 -3.71 -7.66
N LEU A 3 -15.12 -3.54 -8.73
CA LEU A 3 -14.00 -4.43 -9.03
C LEU A 3 -12.75 -3.87 -8.33
N ILE A 4 -12.24 -4.61 -7.34
CA ILE A 4 -11.07 -4.21 -6.58
C ILE A 4 -9.86 -5.04 -7.01
N ILE A 5 -8.80 -4.34 -7.40
CA ILE A 5 -7.53 -4.94 -7.80
C ILE A 5 -6.47 -4.56 -6.76
N ALA A 6 -5.65 -5.53 -6.34
CA ALA A 6 -4.52 -5.29 -5.45
C ALA A 6 -3.25 -5.95 -6.00
N GLY A 7 -2.13 -5.25 -5.99
CA GLY A 7 -0.86 -5.79 -6.45
C GLY A 7 0.28 -4.80 -6.38
N ARG A 8 1.50 -5.29 -6.60
CA ARG A 8 2.66 -4.40 -6.78
C ARG A 8 2.53 -3.70 -8.13
N LEU A 9 3.01 -2.46 -8.20
CA LEU A 9 2.93 -1.66 -9.43
C LEU A 9 3.52 -2.40 -10.64
N SER A 10 4.66 -3.07 -10.47
CA SER A 10 5.33 -3.85 -11.53
C SER A 10 4.52 -5.06 -12.04
N HIS A 11 3.54 -5.55 -11.27
CA HIS A 11 2.71 -6.72 -11.62
C HIS A 11 1.33 -6.34 -12.15
N LEU A 12 0.96 -5.07 -12.09
CA LEU A 12 -0.28 -4.60 -12.69
C LEU A 12 -0.14 -4.59 -14.24
N PRO A 13 -1.22 -4.89 -14.98
CA PRO A 13 -1.23 -4.75 -16.44
C PRO A 13 -0.85 -3.33 -16.86
N LEU A 14 -0.14 -3.18 -17.99
CA LEU A 14 0.36 -1.88 -18.45
C LEU A 14 -0.74 -0.80 -18.51
N GLU A 15 -1.88 -1.12 -19.12
CA GLU A 15 -3.02 -0.19 -19.22
C GLU A 15 -3.54 0.25 -17.85
N LEU A 16 -3.58 -0.66 -16.87
CA LEU A 16 -4.02 -0.35 -15.52
C LEU A 16 -3.00 0.55 -14.79
N ARG A 17 -1.70 0.34 -15.03
CA ARG A 17 -0.64 1.20 -14.47
C ARG A 17 -0.74 2.60 -15.04
N ASP A 18 -0.83 2.72 -16.36
CA ASP A 18 -0.88 4.01 -17.05
C ASP A 18 -2.12 4.79 -16.63
N GLY A 19 -3.27 4.12 -16.58
CA GLY A 19 -4.51 4.69 -16.04
C GLY A 19 -4.38 5.11 -14.57
N LEU A 20 -3.73 4.31 -13.72
CA LEU A 20 -3.55 4.62 -12.31
C LEU A 20 -2.66 5.86 -12.12
N GLY A 21 -1.57 5.95 -12.88
CA GLY A 21 -0.69 7.12 -12.87
C GLY A 21 -1.44 8.40 -13.27
N ALA A 22 -2.24 8.34 -14.33
CA ALA A 22 -3.04 9.46 -14.79
C ALA A 22 -4.15 9.86 -13.78
N PHE A 23 -4.82 8.87 -13.18
CA PHE A 23 -5.82 9.09 -12.13
C PHE A 23 -5.19 9.79 -10.90
N ARG A 24 -4.04 9.29 -10.45
CA ARG A 24 -3.29 9.87 -9.33
C ARG A 24 -2.89 11.32 -9.63
N TYR A 25 -2.39 11.60 -10.83
CA TYR A 25 -2.05 12.96 -11.25
C TYR A 25 -3.27 13.89 -11.23
N ASP A 26 -4.39 13.47 -11.82
CA ASP A 26 -5.60 14.29 -11.83
C ASP A 26 -6.11 14.58 -10.41
N VAL A 27 -6.09 13.60 -9.51
CA VAL A 27 -6.53 13.80 -8.13
C VAL A 27 -5.53 14.62 -7.32
N PHE A 28 -4.29 14.16 -7.17
CA PHE A 28 -3.35 14.70 -6.19
C PHE A 28 -2.68 15.99 -6.68
N VAL A 29 -2.37 16.08 -7.98
CA VAL A 29 -1.70 17.25 -8.54
C VAL A 29 -2.72 18.27 -9.03
N ARG A 30 -3.60 17.91 -9.97
CA ARG A 30 -4.50 18.89 -10.59
C ARG A 30 -5.60 19.38 -9.68
N ARG A 31 -6.33 18.48 -9.01
CA ARG A 31 -7.51 18.84 -8.19
C ARG A 31 -7.12 19.28 -6.78
N LEU A 32 -6.19 18.58 -6.13
CA LEU A 32 -5.76 18.88 -4.76
C LEU A 32 -4.58 19.85 -4.69
N GLY A 33 -3.89 20.12 -5.80
CA GLY A 33 -2.80 21.11 -5.86
C GLY A 33 -1.57 20.74 -5.04
N TRP A 34 -1.28 19.44 -4.84
CA TRP A 34 -0.13 19.04 -4.04
C TRP A 34 1.17 19.43 -4.74
N PRO A 35 2.09 20.15 -4.07
CA PRO A 35 3.41 20.47 -4.62
C PRO A 35 4.30 19.24 -4.53
N LEU A 36 4.18 18.33 -5.50
CA LEU A 36 5.03 17.14 -5.56
C LEU A 36 6.36 17.50 -6.23
N PRO A 37 7.51 17.29 -5.55
CA PRO A 37 8.82 17.76 -6.02
C PRO A 37 9.27 17.12 -7.34
N ASP A 38 8.75 15.92 -7.64
CA ASP A 38 9.17 15.12 -8.79
C ASP A 38 8.29 15.30 -10.03
N VAL A 39 7.14 15.97 -9.91
CA VAL A 39 6.19 16.12 -11.03
C VAL A 39 6.53 17.36 -11.86
N LYS A 40 6.96 17.16 -13.10
CA LYS A 40 7.28 18.26 -14.03
C LYS A 40 6.01 18.87 -14.63
N GLU A 41 6.09 20.13 -15.08
CA GLU A 41 4.94 20.85 -15.70
C GLU A 41 4.27 20.10 -16.87
N ASN A 42 5.03 19.25 -17.58
CA ASN A 42 4.52 18.47 -18.73
C ASN A 42 4.17 17.01 -18.39
N GLU A 43 4.31 16.59 -17.13
CA GLU A 43 3.94 15.24 -16.73
C GLU A 43 2.42 15.14 -16.53
N THR A 44 1.87 13.99 -16.90
CA THR A 44 0.43 13.69 -16.80
C THR A 44 0.17 12.45 -15.94
N ILE A 45 1.22 11.94 -15.29
CA ILE A 45 1.19 10.78 -14.42
C ILE A 45 1.85 11.15 -13.09
N GLU A 46 1.41 10.52 -12.00
CA GLU A 46 2.00 10.76 -10.67
C GLU A 46 2.53 9.46 -10.08
N TRP A 47 3.85 9.43 -9.90
CA TRP A 47 4.60 8.41 -9.18
C TRP A 47 5.66 9.09 -8.32
N ASP A 48 5.95 8.52 -7.16
CA ASP A 48 7.09 8.95 -6.33
C ASP A 48 8.03 7.75 -6.06
N HIS A 49 9.14 7.98 -5.36
CA HIS A 49 10.14 6.95 -5.09
C HIS A 49 9.64 5.82 -4.17
N PHE A 50 8.47 5.99 -3.52
CA PHE A 50 7.83 4.92 -2.75
C PHE A 50 7.01 3.96 -3.61
N ASP A 51 6.81 4.23 -4.90
CA ASP A 51 6.11 3.33 -5.82
C ASP A 51 6.99 2.17 -6.32
N GLY A 52 7.78 1.59 -5.41
CA GLY A 52 8.71 0.49 -5.65
C GLY A 52 8.17 -0.91 -5.34
N GLU A 53 9.09 -1.86 -5.20
CA GLU A 53 8.77 -3.31 -5.09
C GLU A 53 8.04 -3.71 -3.80
N ASN A 54 8.19 -2.94 -2.73
CA ASN A 54 7.59 -3.26 -1.43
C ASN A 54 6.16 -2.72 -1.28
N THR A 55 5.67 -2.00 -2.28
CA THR A 55 4.44 -1.23 -2.20
C THR A 55 3.30 -1.95 -2.91
N ILE A 56 2.13 -1.96 -2.27
CA ILE A 56 0.90 -2.52 -2.82
C ILE A 56 -0.02 -1.38 -3.23
N GLN A 57 -0.38 -1.37 -4.50
CA GLN A 57 -1.41 -0.51 -5.06
C GLN A 57 -2.76 -1.23 -4.92
N VAL A 58 -3.78 -0.50 -4.47
CA VAL A 58 -5.17 -0.92 -4.46
C VAL A 58 -5.92 -0.02 -5.43
N VAL A 59 -6.67 -0.60 -6.36
CA VAL A 59 -7.37 0.13 -7.42
C VAL A 59 -8.83 -0.30 -7.44
N GLU A 60 -9.73 0.68 -7.50
CA GLU A 60 -11.16 0.49 -7.69
C GLU A 60 -11.53 0.83 -9.12
N LEU A 61 -12.20 -0.11 -9.79
CA LEU A 61 -12.72 0.05 -11.14
C LEU A 61 -14.25 0.12 -11.14
N THR A 62 -14.80 0.99 -12.00
CA THR A 62 -16.22 0.98 -12.36
C THR A 62 -16.58 -0.27 -13.18
N SER A 63 -17.88 -0.48 -13.44
CA SER A 63 -18.36 -1.54 -14.33
C SER A 63 -17.82 -1.42 -15.76
N GLU A 64 -17.44 -0.22 -16.19
CA GLU A 64 -16.86 0.09 -17.50
C GLU A 64 -15.32 0.00 -17.50
N GLY A 65 -14.72 -0.50 -16.41
CA GLY A 65 -13.28 -0.66 -16.28
C GLY A 65 -12.51 0.64 -16.07
N GLN A 66 -13.18 1.75 -15.73
CA GLN A 66 -12.52 3.02 -15.46
C GLN A 66 -12.06 3.09 -13.99
N ILE A 67 -10.88 3.66 -13.75
CA ILE A 67 -10.39 3.86 -12.38
C ILE A 67 -11.21 4.96 -11.72
N CYS A 68 -11.84 4.63 -10.60
CA CYS A 68 -12.61 5.58 -9.78
C CYS A 68 -12.08 5.72 -8.34
N GLY A 69 -11.08 4.92 -7.96
CA GLY A 69 -10.43 5.01 -6.67
C GLY A 69 -9.07 4.32 -6.64
N CYS A 70 -8.20 4.78 -5.75
CA CYS A 70 -6.92 4.14 -5.48
C CYS A 70 -6.48 4.31 -4.02
N ALA A 71 -5.57 3.45 -3.61
CA ALA A 71 -4.83 3.57 -2.36
C ALA A 71 -3.46 2.91 -2.49
N ARG A 72 -2.53 3.31 -1.63
CA ARG A 72 -1.19 2.75 -1.57
C ARG A 72 -0.88 2.26 -0.16
N LEU A 73 -0.41 1.02 -0.06
CA LEU A 73 -0.02 0.37 1.19
C LEU A 73 1.49 0.06 1.17
N MET A 74 2.20 0.47 2.22
CA MET A 74 3.64 0.23 2.39
C MET A 74 3.94 -0.44 3.74
N PRO A 75 4.88 -1.40 3.81
CA PRO A 75 5.27 -2.00 5.07
C PRO A 75 6.13 -1.02 5.87
N THR A 76 5.85 -0.87 7.16
CA THR A 76 6.64 0.04 8.02
C THR A 76 8.06 -0.49 8.34
N THR A 77 8.38 -1.72 7.92
CA THR A 77 9.73 -2.31 7.99
C THR A 77 10.64 -1.91 6.83
N ALA A 78 10.13 -1.15 5.85
CA ALA A 78 10.88 -0.58 4.73
C ALA A 78 10.77 0.96 4.76
N PRO A 79 11.41 1.72 3.85
CA PRO A 79 11.12 3.15 3.71
C PRO A 79 9.64 3.40 3.41
N TYR A 80 9.04 4.40 4.07
CA TYR A 80 7.64 4.81 3.90
C TYR A 80 7.48 6.32 4.16
N LEU A 81 6.37 6.90 3.67
CA LEU A 81 6.19 8.34 3.48
C LEU A 81 6.31 9.14 4.77
N LEU A 82 5.65 8.71 5.85
CA LEU A 82 5.59 9.45 7.11
C LEU A 82 6.97 9.74 7.71
N ARG A 83 7.98 8.88 7.47
CA ARG A 83 9.36 9.13 7.95
C ARG A 83 10.04 10.29 7.25
N GLU A 84 9.67 10.55 6.00
CA GLU A 84 10.22 11.65 5.20
C GLU A 84 9.35 12.91 5.27
N LEU A 85 8.03 12.73 5.46
CA LEU A 85 7.07 13.84 5.54
C LEU A 85 7.21 14.66 6.83
N LEU A 86 7.62 14.02 7.93
CA LEU A 86 7.68 14.65 9.24
C LEU A 86 9.12 14.96 9.64
N PRO A 87 9.39 16.13 10.24
CA PRO A 87 10.71 16.46 10.74
C PRO A 87 11.20 15.41 11.75
N GLN A 88 12.51 15.16 11.77
CA GLN A 88 13.12 14.31 12.81
C GLN A 88 12.87 14.84 14.23
N SER A 89 12.60 16.15 14.38
CA SER A 89 12.23 16.80 15.64
C SER A 89 10.78 16.55 16.08
N SER A 90 10.00 15.77 15.34
CA SER A 90 8.59 15.49 15.65
C SER A 90 8.38 14.68 16.93
N ASN A 91 9.44 14.09 17.52
CA ASN A 91 9.39 13.18 18.67
C ASN A 91 8.36 12.06 18.52
N LEU A 92 8.03 11.69 17.28
CA LEU A 92 7.10 10.62 16.96
C LEU A 92 7.87 9.32 16.83
N ASP A 93 7.43 8.30 17.57
CA ASP A 93 7.89 6.93 17.38
C ASP A 93 7.29 6.36 16.10
N PHE A 94 8.06 6.45 15.02
CA PHE A 94 7.74 5.86 13.74
C PHE A 94 7.80 4.33 13.84
N PRO A 95 6.68 3.62 13.61
CA PRO A 95 6.67 2.17 13.72
C PRO A 95 7.65 1.52 12.75
N SER A 96 8.20 0.37 13.17
CA SER A 96 8.97 -0.53 12.33
C SER A 96 8.52 -1.95 12.65
N SER A 97 7.36 -2.35 12.10
CA SER A 97 6.71 -3.61 12.47
C SER A 97 6.14 -4.33 11.24
N PRO A 98 6.28 -5.67 11.14
CA PRO A 98 5.70 -6.43 10.04
C PRO A 98 4.16 -6.41 10.05
N THR A 99 3.53 -6.06 11.18
CA THR A 99 2.07 -5.99 11.34
C THR A 99 1.52 -4.57 11.24
N VAL A 100 2.36 -3.57 10.98
CA VAL A 100 1.92 -2.18 10.79
C VAL A 100 2.26 -1.75 9.36
N TRP A 101 1.25 -1.28 8.65
CA TRP A 101 1.38 -0.81 7.28
C TRP A 101 0.98 0.67 7.18
N GLU A 102 1.71 1.43 6.38
CA GLU A 102 1.32 2.79 6.06
C GLU A 102 0.29 2.79 4.93
N LEU A 103 -0.77 3.59 5.08
CA LEU A 103 -1.71 3.99 4.03
C LEU A 103 -1.38 5.40 3.53
N SER A 104 -1.19 5.53 2.22
CA SER A 104 -1.03 6.81 1.53
C SER A 104 -1.79 6.81 0.20
N ARG A 105 -1.83 7.95 -0.49
CA ARG A 105 -2.49 8.13 -1.81
C ARG A 105 -3.91 7.55 -1.87
N PHE A 106 -4.68 7.72 -0.79
CA PHE A 106 -6.07 7.28 -0.74
C PHE A 106 -6.99 8.30 -1.44
N ALA A 107 -7.69 7.86 -2.48
CA ALA A 107 -8.69 8.63 -3.19
C ALA A 107 -9.81 7.71 -3.70
N GLY A 108 -11.06 8.18 -3.64
CA GLY A 108 -12.20 7.40 -4.11
C GLY A 108 -13.53 8.08 -3.76
N SER A 109 -14.63 7.44 -4.16
CA SER A 109 -15.97 7.95 -3.86
C SER A 109 -16.36 7.66 -2.41
N GLY A 110 -16.19 8.67 -1.55
CA GLY A 110 -16.53 8.58 -0.13
C GLY A 110 -15.71 7.51 0.61
N MET A 111 -16.41 6.57 1.26
CA MET A 111 -15.79 5.50 2.06
C MET A 111 -15.89 4.11 1.43
N GLN A 112 -16.34 4.00 0.17
CA GLN A 112 -16.64 2.71 -0.47
C GLN A 112 -15.39 1.82 -0.63
N LEU A 113 -14.26 2.43 -1.02
CA LEU A 113 -12.99 1.72 -1.19
C LEU A 113 -12.31 1.36 0.15
N PHE A 114 -12.55 2.13 1.21
CA PHE A 114 -11.76 2.05 2.43
C PHE A 114 -11.79 0.68 3.14
N PRO A 115 -12.95 -0.01 3.29
CA PRO A 115 -12.98 -1.38 3.83
C PRO A 115 -12.10 -2.35 3.05
N TYR A 116 -12.05 -2.24 1.73
CA TYR A 116 -11.19 -3.09 0.90
C TYR A 116 -9.71 -2.81 1.14
N VAL A 117 -9.33 -1.54 1.29
CA VAL A 117 -7.94 -1.17 1.65
C VAL A 117 -7.54 -1.79 3.00
N MET A 118 -8.42 -1.72 4.00
CA MET A 118 -8.22 -2.40 5.28
C MET A 118 -8.09 -3.93 5.11
N ALA A 119 -8.93 -4.54 4.26
CA ALA A 119 -8.88 -5.98 3.99
C ALA A 119 -7.61 -6.40 3.24
N VAL A 120 -7.12 -5.59 2.30
CA VAL A 120 -5.83 -5.80 1.62
C VAL A 120 -4.71 -5.76 2.66
N ALA A 121 -4.65 -4.72 3.50
CA ALA A 121 -3.64 -4.61 4.55
C ALA A 121 -3.68 -5.82 5.51
N ALA A 122 -4.87 -6.20 5.99
CA ALA A 122 -5.04 -7.38 6.84
C ALA A 122 -4.62 -8.68 6.16
N SER A 123 -4.80 -8.80 4.84
CA SER A 123 -4.35 -9.97 4.05
C SER A 123 -2.84 -10.03 3.86
N LEU A 124 -2.15 -8.90 4.04
CA LEU A 124 -0.68 -8.79 4.07
C LEU A 124 -0.10 -8.99 5.49
N GLY A 125 -0.94 -9.33 6.47
CA GLY A 125 -0.54 -9.56 7.86
C GLY A 125 -0.60 -8.31 8.74
N ALA A 126 -1.17 -7.20 8.26
CA ALA A 126 -1.34 -6.01 9.08
C ALA A 126 -2.40 -6.24 10.17
N THR A 127 -2.12 -5.76 11.38
CA THR A 127 -3.10 -5.59 12.46
C THR A 127 -3.51 -4.13 12.62
N ARG A 128 -2.75 -3.21 12.00
CA ARG A 128 -2.92 -1.76 12.09
C ARG A 128 -2.47 -1.09 10.81
N ILE A 129 -3.21 -0.06 10.40
CA ILE A 129 -2.76 0.90 9.39
C ILE A 129 -2.44 2.24 10.06
N ILE A 130 -1.42 2.93 9.56
CA ILE A 130 -1.04 4.30 9.97
C ILE A 130 -0.98 5.20 8.73
N GLY A 131 -1.27 6.49 8.84
CA GLY A 131 -1.15 7.39 7.70
C GLY A 131 -1.35 8.86 8.06
N ALA A 132 -0.83 9.74 7.21
CA ALA A 132 -1.18 11.15 7.23
C ALA A 132 -2.51 11.36 6.49
N VAL A 133 -3.45 12.01 7.15
CA VAL A 133 -4.77 12.33 6.58
C VAL A 133 -5.11 13.79 6.86
N THR A 134 -5.87 14.42 5.97
CA THR A 134 -6.42 15.75 6.25
C THR A 134 -7.42 15.69 7.40
N HIS A 135 -7.65 16.83 8.07
CA HIS A 135 -8.66 16.93 9.14
C HIS A 135 -10.06 16.52 8.67
N SER A 136 -10.39 16.80 7.41
CA SER A 136 -11.68 16.40 6.79
C SER A 136 -11.81 14.89 6.66
N ILE A 137 -10.75 14.19 6.26
CA ILE A 137 -10.75 12.72 6.17
C ILE A 137 -10.76 12.09 7.57
N ALA A 138 -10.00 12.61 8.53
CA ALA A 138 -10.05 12.14 9.91
C ALA A 138 -11.46 12.26 10.52
N ARG A 139 -12.15 13.38 10.27
CA ARG A 139 -13.56 13.58 10.64
C ARG A 139 -14.48 12.59 9.93
N LEU A 140 -14.23 12.31 8.65
CA LEU A 140 -15.00 11.33 7.88
C LEU A 140 -14.86 9.92 8.50
N TYR A 141 -13.64 9.47 8.80
CA TYR A 141 -13.43 8.16 9.42
C TYR A 141 -14.16 8.04 10.77
N ARG A 142 -14.08 9.06 11.63
CA ARG A 142 -14.84 9.08 12.90
C ARG A 142 -16.34 9.07 12.70
N ARG A 143 -16.87 9.75 11.66
CA ARG A 143 -18.30 9.73 11.32
C ARG A 143 -18.79 8.32 10.98
N PHE A 144 -17.92 7.49 10.41
CA PHE A 144 -18.17 6.06 10.15
C PHE A 144 -17.85 5.17 11.38
N GLY A 145 -17.65 5.76 12.56
CA GLY A 145 -17.47 5.05 13.82
C GLY A 145 -16.07 4.47 14.04
N LEU A 146 -15.12 4.68 13.11
CA LEU A 146 -13.76 4.19 13.25
C LEU A 146 -13.07 4.84 14.44
N ASP A 147 -12.32 4.03 15.19
CA ASP A 147 -11.50 4.50 16.29
C ASP A 147 -10.15 4.95 15.75
N LEU A 148 -9.89 6.26 15.82
CA LEU A 148 -8.70 6.90 15.28
C LEU A 148 -7.75 7.24 16.42
N GLN A 149 -6.61 6.57 16.45
CA GLN A 149 -5.53 6.85 17.39
C GLN A 149 -4.66 7.95 16.80
N TYR A 150 -4.66 9.13 17.44
CA TYR A 150 -3.83 10.25 17.01
C TYR A 150 -2.40 9.99 17.47
N VAL A 151 -1.49 9.88 16.50
CA VAL A 151 -0.07 9.62 16.76
C VAL A 151 0.68 10.95 16.86
N GLY A 152 0.30 11.93 16.04
CA GLY A 152 0.77 13.32 16.12
C GLY A 152 0.68 14.05 14.78
N PRO A 153 1.38 15.18 14.59
CA PRO A 153 2.05 15.97 15.62
C PRO A 153 1.06 16.62 16.60
N HIS A 154 1.38 16.59 17.90
CA HIS A 154 0.59 17.19 18.99
C HIS A 154 1.04 18.63 19.29
N SER A 155 1.14 19.50 18.29
CA SER A 155 1.52 20.89 18.54
C SER A 155 0.28 21.75 18.79
N GLU A 156 0.21 22.38 19.95
CA GLU A 156 -0.77 23.41 20.32
C GLU A 156 -0.67 24.69 19.45
N THR A 157 0.32 24.78 18.55
CA THR A 157 0.58 25.99 17.72
C THR A 157 0.69 25.73 16.22
N ALA A 158 0.55 24.49 15.74
CA ALA A 158 0.70 24.20 14.30
C ALA A 158 -0.65 23.96 13.61
N THR A 159 -1.01 24.86 12.69
CA THR A 159 -2.04 24.64 11.65
C THR A 159 -1.54 23.63 10.60
N SER A 160 -1.16 22.43 11.02
CA SER A 160 -0.75 21.37 10.07
C SER A 160 -1.96 21.02 9.18
N PRO A 161 -1.80 20.96 7.85
CA PRO A 161 -2.90 20.62 6.95
C PRO A 161 -3.35 19.15 7.09
N PHE A 162 -2.57 18.33 7.79
CA PHE A 162 -2.85 16.93 8.07
C PHE A 162 -2.56 16.55 9.52
N VAL A 163 -3.11 15.42 9.93
CA VAL A 163 -2.85 14.70 11.18
C VAL A 163 -2.36 13.29 10.86
N VAL A 164 -1.54 12.72 11.72
CA VAL A 164 -1.15 11.31 11.64
C VAL A 164 -2.05 10.50 12.56
N CYS A 165 -2.78 9.56 11.97
CA CYS A 165 -3.63 8.66 12.73
C CYS A 165 -3.34 7.19 12.39
N ALA A 166 -3.64 6.32 13.35
CA ALA A 166 -3.65 4.88 13.16
C ALA A 166 -5.05 4.32 13.41
N ILE A 167 -5.36 3.22 12.72
CA ILE A 167 -6.61 2.47 12.81
C ILE A 167 -6.27 0.99 12.97
N ASP A 168 -6.83 0.36 14.00
CA ASP A 168 -6.68 -1.07 14.23
C ASP A 168 -7.64 -1.89 13.34
N LEU A 169 -7.11 -2.93 12.71
CA LEU A 169 -7.82 -3.80 11.79
C LEU A 169 -8.55 -4.93 12.54
N THR A 170 -9.47 -4.54 13.41
CA THR A 170 -10.28 -5.47 14.20
C THR A 170 -11.57 -5.85 13.48
N PRO A 171 -12.18 -7.01 13.76
CA PRO A 171 -13.53 -7.34 13.26
C PRO A 171 -14.57 -6.24 13.55
N ALA A 172 -14.47 -5.60 14.72
CA ALA A 172 -15.33 -4.47 15.09
C ALA A 172 -15.13 -3.25 14.17
N ALA A 173 -13.91 -2.97 13.72
CA ALA A 173 -13.63 -1.90 12.76
C ALA A 173 -14.28 -2.17 11.39
N PHE A 174 -14.22 -3.41 10.89
CA PHE A 174 -14.90 -3.81 9.66
C PHE A 174 -16.43 -3.72 9.81
N ALA A 175 -16.97 -4.20 10.93
CA ALA A 175 -18.41 -4.16 11.20
C ALA A 175 -18.97 -2.72 11.27
N LYS A 176 -18.20 -1.76 11.80
CA LYS A 176 -18.56 -0.33 11.79
C LYS A 176 -18.71 0.24 10.37
N LEU A 177 -18.01 -0.35 9.40
CA LEU A 177 -18.14 -0.02 7.98
C LEU A 177 -19.17 -0.90 7.26
N GLY A 178 -19.99 -1.65 7.99
CA GLY A 178 -21.00 -2.54 7.42
C GLY A 178 -20.40 -3.67 6.58
N SER A 179 -19.15 -4.05 6.85
CA SER A 179 -18.39 -5.00 6.04
C SER A 179 -17.85 -6.14 6.89
N ASP A 180 -17.62 -7.28 6.25
CA ASP A 180 -16.97 -8.45 6.84
C ASP A 180 -15.64 -8.72 6.11
N LEU A 181 -14.59 -9.05 6.87
CA LEU A 181 -13.24 -9.20 6.34
C LEU A 181 -13.15 -10.33 5.31
N ASP A 182 -13.78 -11.49 5.58
CA ASP A 182 -13.68 -12.65 4.70
C ASP A 182 -14.45 -12.42 3.39
N SER A 183 -15.62 -11.79 3.49
CA SER A 183 -16.40 -11.33 2.35
C SER A 183 -15.60 -10.39 1.46
N LEU A 184 -14.98 -9.35 2.03
CA LEU A 184 -14.14 -8.40 1.29
C LEU A 184 -12.96 -9.12 0.61
N ARG A 185 -12.25 -9.98 1.35
CA ARG A 185 -11.11 -10.76 0.84
C ARG A 185 -11.45 -11.59 -0.38
N SER A 186 -12.61 -12.25 -0.37
CA SER A 186 -13.06 -13.10 -1.49
C SER A 186 -13.31 -12.33 -2.79
N SER A 187 -13.52 -11.02 -2.70
CA SER A 187 -13.85 -10.14 -3.84
C SER A 187 -12.67 -9.32 -4.38
N ILE A 188 -11.48 -9.44 -3.76
CA ILE A 188 -10.27 -8.73 -4.20
C ILE A 188 -9.51 -9.57 -5.22
N THR A 189 -9.25 -9.01 -6.39
CA THR A 189 -8.42 -9.61 -7.43
C THR A 189 -6.95 -9.27 -7.21
N TRP A 190 -6.12 -10.29 -6.93
CA TRP A 190 -4.68 -10.09 -6.69
C TRP A 190 -3.85 -10.28 -7.96
N HIS A 191 -3.04 -9.27 -8.29
CA HIS A 191 -1.97 -9.39 -9.29
C HIS A 191 -0.64 -9.70 -8.59
N ARG A 192 -0.28 -10.98 -8.60
CA ARG A 192 0.96 -11.53 -8.02
C ARG A 192 1.95 -11.88 -9.14
N PRO A 193 3.27 -11.96 -8.84
CA PRO A 193 4.21 -12.45 -9.83
C PRO A 193 3.82 -13.87 -10.24
N PHE A 194 3.77 -14.13 -11.54
CA PHE A 194 3.76 -15.49 -12.06
C PHE A 194 5.12 -16.10 -11.74
N THR A 195 5.18 -17.00 -10.76
CA THR A 195 6.33 -17.88 -10.56
C THR A 195 5.98 -19.23 -11.17
N PRO A 196 6.46 -19.56 -12.39
CA PRO A 196 6.40 -20.93 -12.85
C PRO A 196 7.38 -21.73 -11.99
N ASN A 197 6.84 -22.61 -11.15
CA ASN A 197 7.62 -23.57 -10.41
C ASN A 197 8.29 -24.52 -11.41
N VAL A 198 9.53 -24.25 -11.81
CA VAL A 198 10.36 -25.26 -12.45
C VAL A 198 10.87 -26.18 -11.36
N ARG A 199 10.19 -27.32 -11.17
CA ARG A 199 10.76 -28.47 -10.48
C ARG A 199 11.97 -28.96 -11.28
N GLY A 200 13.15 -28.49 -10.93
CA GLY A 200 14.41 -29.08 -11.33
C GLY A 200 14.76 -30.24 -10.41
N SER A 201 14.23 -31.43 -10.70
CA SER A 201 14.83 -32.69 -10.26
C SER A 201 16.10 -32.90 -11.07
N VAL A 202 17.28 -32.85 -10.46
CA VAL A 202 18.45 -33.53 -11.01
C VAL A 202 19.14 -34.30 -9.89
N ALA A 203 19.22 -35.59 -10.15
CA ALA A 203 19.72 -36.68 -9.32
C ALA A 203 21.15 -36.46 -8.81
N GLU A 204 21.37 -36.93 -7.59
CA GLU A 204 22.68 -37.35 -7.10
C GLU A 204 23.37 -38.24 -8.13
N THR A 205 24.58 -37.86 -8.54
CA THR A 205 25.50 -38.79 -9.19
C THR A 205 26.83 -38.76 -8.42
N VAL A 206 27.06 -39.83 -7.67
CA VAL A 206 28.30 -40.14 -6.96
C VAL A 206 29.44 -40.35 -7.97
N PRO A 207 30.62 -39.72 -7.83
CA PRO A 207 31.79 -40.13 -8.59
C PRO A 207 32.48 -41.31 -7.91
N ARG A 208 32.55 -42.40 -8.67
CA ARG A 208 33.26 -43.65 -8.40
C ARG A 208 34.78 -43.41 -8.43
N ALA A 209 35.48 -43.97 -7.44
CA ALA A 209 36.93 -43.92 -7.33
C ALA A 209 37.65 -44.54 -8.57
N ALA A 210 38.69 -43.86 -9.04
CA ALA A 210 39.71 -44.44 -9.90
C ALA A 210 41.08 -44.22 -9.24
N ARG A 211 41.72 -45.34 -8.87
CA ARG A 211 43.15 -45.41 -8.54
C ARG A 211 43.94 -45.28 -9.85
N CYS A 212 44.98 -44.45 -9.85
CA CYS A 212 46.19 -44.74 -10.63
C CYS A 212 47.41 -44.26 -9.82
N THR A 213 48.34 -45.18 -9.69
CA THR A 213 49.63 -45.14 -8.99
C THR A 213 50.75 -44.62 -9.89
N ALA A 214 51.86 -44.23 -9.24
CA ALA A 214 53.24 -44.10 -9.76
C ALA A 214 53.52 -42.83 -10.61
N ASP A 215 54.65 -42.12 -10.51
CA ASP A 215 55.91 -42.36 -9.79
C ASP A 215 56.81 -41.10 -9.86
N VAL A 216 57.74 -41.00 -8.90
CA VAL A 216 59.13 -40.48 -9.00
C VAL A 216 59.36 -38.98 -9.30
N GLN A 217 59.69 -38.23 -8.24
CA GLN A 217 61.01 -37.62 -7.89
C GLN A 217 60.85 -36.33 -7.07
#